data_AF-A0A420XST2-F1
#
_entry.id   AF-A0A420XST2-F1
#
_cell.length_a   1.000
_cell.length_b   1.000
_cell.length_c   1.000
_cell.angle_alpha   90.00
_cell.angle_beta   90.00
_cell.angle_gamma   90.00
#
_symmetry.space_group_name_H-M   'P 1'
#
loop_
_entity.id
_entity.type
_entity.pdbx_description
1 polymer ?
#
loop_
_entity_poly.entity_id
_entity_poly.type
_entity_poly.pdbx_seq_one_letter_code
_entity_poly.pdbx_strand_id
1 'polypeptide(L)'
;MTDLRSRAAQRLATAALCAYLLVLAGAAFLPLPGPPVPGASHDAPSANLHLHRPDLLGGWETERNVLMTVPLGLLLPLVVRRRYEQLLLVCVAVPVAIETGQLLGSLAVGRAWRSFDVDDILNNTVGGVLGLAATGAALALTGTRRLPALLPAHRFVAGAAAAALLGWAAFATLVGASPADGDTCSHPATRPVTRLTNGVVAYAVAGGSLCVVTADGTSSVPADSEPTVLSYESDGDSVVSAVGVTRPDSGPAVAPDGSPVHPEPVDGSPLLVWATGR
;
A
#
# COMPACT_ATOMS: atom_id res chain seq x y z
N MET A 1 -27.47 -2.04 38.34
CA MET A 1 -27.55 -1.45 36.97
C MET A 1 -26.18 -1.22 36.32
N THR A 2 -25.12 -0.92 37.08
CA THR A 2 -23.75 -0.74 36.59
C THR A 2 -23.13 -2.00 35.97
N ASP A 3 -23.33 -3.18 36.58
CA ASP A 3 -22.76 -4.46 36.10
C ASP A 3 -23.37 -4.95 34.76
N LEU A 4 -24.67 -4.70 34.53
CA LEU A 4 -25.33 -5.02 33.25
C LEU A 4 -24.81 -4.13 32.11
N ARG A 5 -24.58 -2.84 32.36
CA ARG A 5 -24.03 -1.90 31.38
C ARG A 5 -22.58 -2.26 31.01
N SER A 6 -21.76 -2.68 31.98
CA SER A 6 -20.38 -3.12 31.70
C SER A 6 -20.32 -4.43 30.92
N ARG A 7 -21.21 -5.39 31.21
CA ARG A 7 -21.29 -6.65 30.45
C ARG A 7 -21.80 -6.43 29.02
N ALA A 8 -22.77 -5.54 28.83
CA ALA A 8 -23.26 -5.17 27.51
C ALA A 8 -22.18 -4.46 26.68
N ALA A 9 -21.44 -3.52 27.27
CA ALA A 9 -20.33 -2.83 26.61
C ALA A 9 -19.21 -3.81 26.21
N GLN A 10 -18.85 -4.75 27.09
CA GLN A 10 -17.85 -5.78 26.78
C GLN A 10 -18.29 -6.65 25.60
N ARG A 11 -19.55 -7.11 25.59
CA ARG A 11 -20.10 -7.92 24.50
C ARG A 11 -20.12 -7.16 23.17
N LEU A 12 -20.49 -5.88 23.21
CA LEU A 12 -20.48 -5.02 22.02
C LEU A 12 -19.06 -4.84 21.49
N ALA A 13 -18.08 -4.56 22.35
CA ALA A 13 -16.68 -4.44 21.96
C ALA A 13 -16.13 -5.74 21.37
N THR A 14 -16.46 -6.89 21.96
CA THR A 14 -16.08 -8.21 21.42
C THR A 14 -16.72 -8.46 20.06
N ALA A 15 -18.02 -8.20 19.91
CA ALA A 15 -18.73 -8.36 18.64
C ALA A 15 -18.13 -7.44 17.56
N ALA A 16 -17.82 -6.19 17.91
CA ALA A 16 -17.15 -5.25 17.02
C ALA A 16 -15.76 -5.75 16.61
N LEU A 17 -14.96 -6.26 17.54
CA LEU A 17 -13.65 -6.84 17.24
C LEU A 17 -13.77 -8.06 16.33
N CYS A 18 -14.70 -8.97 16.60
CA CYS A 18 -14.96 -10.13 15.74
C CYS A 18 -15.37 -9.71 14.33
N ALA A 19 -16.33 -8.79 14.20
CA ALA A 19 -16.79 -8.27 12.92
C ALA A 19 -15.64 -7.59 12.15
N TYR A 20 -14.86 -6.77 12.85
CA TYR A 20 -13.67 -6.15 12.30
C TYR A 20 -12.65 -7.18 11.79
N LEU A 21 -12.33 -8.20 12.58
CA LEU A 21 -11.36 -9.24 12.17
C LEU A 21 -11.84 -10.03 10.95
N LEU A 22 -13.16 -10.24 10.81
CA LEU A 22 -13.73 -10.85 9.59
C LEU A 22 -13.57 -9.93 8.38
N VAL A 23 -13.84 -8.64 8.52
CA VAL A 23 -13.63 -7.65 7.45
C VAL A 23 -12.16 -7.55 7.08
N LEU A 24 -11.26 -7.50 8.08
CA LEU A 24 -9.81 -7.47 7.89
C LEU A 24 -9.31 -8.70 7.12
N ALA A 25 -9.73 -9.90 7.53
CA ALA A 25 -9.38 -11.13 6.84
C ALA A 25 -9.95 -11.14 5.41
N GLY A 26 -11.18 -10.68 5.22
CA GLY A 26 -11.78 -10.53 3.89
C GLY A 26 -10.97 -9.58 3.00
N ALA A 27 -10.62 -8.39 3.50
CA ALA A 27 -9.83 -7.42 2.74
C ALA A 27 -8.42 -7.93 2.40
N ALA A 28 -7.80 -8.67 3.31
CA ALA A 28 -6.47 -9.23 3.12
C ALA A 28 -6.44 -10.41 2.14
N PHE A 29 -7.42 -11.32 2.20
CA PHE A 29 -7.38 -12.59 1.47
C PHE A 29 -8.39 -12.69 0.32
N LEU A 30 -9.20 -11.66 0.04
CA LEU A 30 -10.09 -11.64 -1.12
C LEU A 30 -9.63 -10.59 -2.15
N PRO A 31 -9.85 -10.83 -3.45
CA PRO A 31 -10.37 -12.07 -4.05
C PRO A 31 -9.36 -13.22 -3.95
N LEU A 32 -9.87 -14.46 -3.88
CA LEU A 32 -9.05 -15.66 -3.90
C LEU A 32 -8.38 -15.84 -5.27
N PRO A 33 -7.23 -16.54 -5.33
CA PRO A 33 -6.55 -16.79 -6.61
C PRO A 33 -7.47 -17.59 -7.55
N GLY A 34 -7.76 -17.01 -8.71
CA GLY A 34 -8.57 -17.65 -9.75
C GLY A 34 -7.85 -18.83 -10.44
N PRO A 35 -8.55 -19.55 -11.33
CA PRO A 35 -7.88 -20.53 -12.19
C PRO A 35 -6.82 -19.85 -13.07
N PRO A 36 -5.71 -20.55 -13.38
CA PRO A 36 -4.70 -20.01 -14.29
C PRO A 36 -5.32 -19.79 -15.67
N VAL A 37 -4.99 -18.65 -16.28
CA VAL A 37 -5.45 -18.31 -17.63
C VAL A 37 -4.48 -18.97 -18.61
N PRO A 38 -4.94 -19.88 -19.50
CA PRO A 38 -4.06 -20.52 -20.47
C PRO A 38 -3.32 -19.48 -21.32
N GLY A 39 -2.00 -19.59 -21.44
CA GLY A 39 -1.17 -18.70 -22.25
C GLY A 39 -0.71 -17.40 -21.57
N ALA A 40 -1.21 -17.07 -20.37
CA ALA A 40 -0.73 -15.91 -19.62
C ALA A 40 0.61 -16.24 -18.92
N SER A 41 1.63 -15.40 -19.10
CA SER A 41 2.81 -15.42 -18.23
C SER A 41 2.41 -14.89 -16.86
N HIS A 42 2.68 -15.67 -15.82
CA HIS A 42 2.42 -15.26 -14.45
C HIS A 42 3.74 -14.99 -13.73
N ASP A 43 3.77 -13.90 -12.96
CA ASP A 43 4.90 -13.59 -12.12
C ASP A 43 5.11 -14.68 -11.08
N ALA A 44 6.38 -15.00 -10.81
CA ALA A 44 6.74 -15.88 -9.73
C ALA A 44 6.37 -15.22 -8.38
N PRO A 45 5.97 -16.01 -7.36
CA PRO A 45 5.80 -15.49 -6.01
C PRO A 45 7.05 -14.73 -5.57
N SER A 46 6.88 -13.48 -5.15
CA SER A 46 7.96 -12.59 -4.78
C SER A 46 7.71 -11.94 -3.42
N ALA A 47 8.81 -11.54 -2.78
CA ALA A 47 8.79 -10.81 -1.52
C ALA A 47 9.65 -9.56 -1.64
N ASN A 48 9.04 -8.40 -1.44
CA ASN A 48 9.73 -7.15 -1.33
C ASN A 48 10.20 -6.95 0.12
N LEU A 49 11.50 -6.99 0.33
CA LEU A 49 12.13 -6.78 1.63
C LEU A 49 12.77 -5.38 1.76
N HIS A 50 12.58 -4.51 0.77
CA HIS A 50 13.06 -3.14 0.83
C HIS A 50 12.14 -2.34 1.73
N LEU A 51 12.69 -1.92 2.87
CA LEU A 51 12.00 -1.03 3.79
C LEU A 51 12.26 0.41 3.37
N HIS A 52 11.20 1.06 2.88
CA HIS A 52 11.27 2.47 2.51
C HIS A 52 11.09 3.36 3.73
N ARG A 53 11.40 4.64 3.53
CA ARG A 53 11.06 5.68 4.49
C ARG A 53 9.53 5.70 4.65
N PRO A 54 8.99 5.70 5.87
CA PRO A 54 7.55 5.80 6.07
C PRO A 54 7.05 7.15 5.57
N ASP A 55 6.03 7.09 4.72
CA ASP A 55 5.32 8.26 4.21
C ASP A 55 3.82 8.07 4.47
N LEU A 56 3.36 8.51 5.64
CA LEU A 56 1.96 8.35 6.05
C LEU A 56 0.98 9.16 5.18
N LEU A 57 1.51 10.03 4.30
CA LEU A 57 0.76 10.87 3.37
C LEU A 57 1.10 10.57 1.91
N GLY A 58 1.90 9.53 1.63
CA GLY A 58 2.46 9.26 0.30
C GLY A 58 1.45 8.72 -0.72
N GLY A 59 0.24 8.34 -0.29
CA GLY A 59 -0.84 7.91 -1.17
C GLY A 59 -1.83 6.92 -0.54
N TRP A 60 -2.88 6.61 -1.30
CA TRP A 60 -4.01 5.77 -0.86
C TRP A 60 -3.60 4.39 -0.34
N GLU A 61 -2.58 3.75 -0.91
CA GLU A 61 -2.14 2.41 -0.51
C GLU A 61 -1.56 2.42 0.92
N THR A 62 -0.69 3.39 1.20
CA THR A 62 -0.12 3.59 2.53
C THR A 62 -1.18 3.98 3.56
N GLU A 63 -2.01 4.97 3.22
CA GLU A 63 -3.09 5.44 4.10
C GLU A 63 -4.06 4.32 4.44
N ARG A 64 -4.46 3.51 3.44
CA ARG A 64 -5.36 2.38 3.64
C ARG A 64 -4.77 1.36 4.62
N ASN A 65 -3.49 1.01 4.48
CA ASN A 65 -2.86 0.02 5.36
C ASN A 65 -2.80 0.53 6.82
N VAL A 66 -2.44 1.80 7.01
CA VAL A 66 -2.50 2.43 8.34
C VAL A 66 -3.94 2.42 8.88
N LEU A 67 -4.91 2.91 8.12
CA LEU A 67 -6.31 3.04 8.55
C LEU A 67 -6.96 1.68 8.84
N MET A 68 -6.62 0.65 8.07
CA MET A 68 -7.16 -0.70 8.21
C MET A 68 -6.85 -1.32 9.58
N THR A 69 -5.74 -0.94 10.20
CA THR A 69 -5.27 -1.51 11.48
C THR A 69 -5.52 -0.64 12.69
N VAL A 70 -5.90 0.64 12.51
CA VAL A 70 -6.34 1.49 13.62
C VAL A 70 -7.46 0.84 14.47
N PRO A 71 -8.52 0.25 13.89
CA PRO A 71 -9.56 -0.41 14.68
C PRO A 71 -9.05 -1.58 15.53
N LEU A 72 -8.01 -2.31 15.09
CA LEU A 72 -7.37 -3.35 15.89
C LEU A 72 -6.85 -2.75 17.21
N GLY A 73 -6.07 -1.68 17.12
CA GLY A 73 -5.52 -0.98 18.29
C GLY A 73 -6.59 -0.36 19.18
N LEU A 74 -7.69 0.11 18.59
CA LEU A 74 -8.81 0.71 19.34
C LEU A 74 -9.56 -0.32 20.18
N LEU A 75 -9.92 -1.45 19.55
CA LEU A 75 -10.82 -2.47 20.12
C LEU A 75 -10.10 -3.47 21.02
N LEU A 76 -8.83 -3.77 20.74
CA LEU A 76 -8.08 -4.80 21.44
C LEU A 76 -8.01 -4.57 22.98
N PRO A 77 -7.69 -3.37 23.50
CA PRO A 77 -7.63 -3.12 24.95
C PRO A 77 -9.00 -3.19 25.64
N LEU A 78 -10.09 -3.01 24.89
CA LEU A 78 -11.45 -3.06 25.41
C LEU A 78 -11.92 -4.50 25.63
N VAL A 79 -11.45 -5.42 24.78
CA VAL A 79 -11.82 -6.84 24.80
C VAL A 79 -10.82 -7.66 25.61
N VAL A 80 -9.53 -7.44 25.39
CA VAL A 80 -8.45 -8.28 25.87
C VAL A 80 -7.76 -7.62 27.07
N ARG A 81 -7.91 -8.22 28.25
CA ARG A 81 -7.21 -7.76 29.48
C ARG A 81 -5.80 -8.35 29.54
N ARG A 82 -4.90 -7.80 28.73
CA ARG A 82 -3.48 -8.16 28.69
C ARG A 82 -2.61 -6.94 28.95
N ARG A 83 -1.31 -7.19 29.17
CA ARG A 83 -0.35 -6.12 29.41
C ARG A 83 -0.13 -5.33 28.12
N TYR A 84 0.20 -4.05 28.22
CA TYR A 84 0.36 -3.16 27.07
C TYR A 84 1.37 -3.69 26.05
N GLU A 85 2.45 -4.31 26.51
CA GLU A 85 3.49 -4.92 25.67
C GLU A 85 2.94 -6.08 24.83
N GLN A 86 1.99 -6.84 25.38
CA GLN A 86 1.33 -7.93 24.65
C GLN A 86 0.35 -7.38 23.61
N LEU A 87 -0.30 -6.24 23.89
CA LEU A 87 -1.18 -5.58 22.92
C LEU A 87 -0.36 -5.01 21.75
N LEU A 88 0.77 -4.37 22.03
CA LEU A 88 1.73 -3.93 21.02
C LEU A 88 2.25 -5.10 20.17
N LEU A 89 2.59 -6.23 20.80
CA LEU A 89 3.02 -7.42 20.07
C LEU A 89 1.93 -7.90 19.11
N VAL A 90 0.66 -7.83 19.49
CA VAL A 90 -0.44 -8.18 18.57
C VAL A 90 -0.51 -7.19 17.39
N CYS A 91 -0.28 -5.90 17.61
CA CYS A 91 -0.23 -4.89 16.54
C CYS A 91 0.89 -5.16 15.51
N VAL A 92 1.98 -5.84 15.90
CA VAL A 92 3.05 -6.26 14.98
C VAL A 92 2.78 -7.65 14.39
N ALA A 93 2.30 -8.58 15.22
CA ALA A 93 2.12 -9.98 14.82
C ALA A 93 0.99 -10.16 13.82
N VAL A 94 -0.08 -9.37 13.90
CA VAL A 94 -1.22 -9.47 12.96
C VAL A 94 -0.79 -9.10 11.53
N PRO A 95 -0.14 -7.94 11.27
CA PRO A 95 0.37 -7.62 9.94
C PRO A 95 1.37 -8.65 9.41
N VAL A 96 2.33 -9.08 10.23
CA VAL A 96 3.29 -10.13 9.85
C VAL A 96 2.57 -11.41 9.44
N ALA A 97 1.54 -11.82 10.18
CA ALA A 97 0.77 -13.02 9.87
C ALA A 97 -0.03 -12.88 8.57
N ILE A 98 -0.56 -11.69 8.27
CA ILE A 98 -1.28 -11.39 7.03
C ILE A 98 -0.35 -11.52 5.83
N GLU A 99 0.76 -10.78 5.82
CA GLU A 99 1.75 -10.79 4.73
C GLU A 99 2.34 -12.20 4.53
N THR A 100 2.68 -12.88 5.63
CA THR A 100 3.18 -14.25 5.56
C THR A 100 2.12 -15.21 5.01
N GLY A 101 0.85 -15.05 5.41
CA GLY A 101 -0.25 -15.86 4.90
C GLY A 101 -0.47 -15.65 3.39
N GLN A 102 -0.36 -14.41 2.92
CA GLN A 102 -0.44 -14.05 1.51
C GLN A 102 0.72 -14.64 0.71
N LEU A 103 1.96 -14.56 1.22
CA LEU A 103 3.13 -15.18 0.61
C LEU A 103 2.97 -16.70 0.49
N LEU A 104 2.55 -17.35 1.58
CA LEU A 104 2.28 -18.79 1.58
C LEU A 104 1.17 -19.16 0.58
N GLY A 105 0.14 -18.31 0.45
CA GLY A 105 -0.89 -18.45 -0.56
C GLY A 105 -0.33 -18.38 -1.99
N SER A 106 0.49 -17.36 -2.29
CA SER A 106 1.16 -17.21 -3.58
C SER A 106 2.08 -18.41 -3.88
N LEU A 107 2.85 -18.88 -2.89
CA LEU A 107 3.70 -20.07 -3.01
C LEU A 107 2.90 -21.35 -3.25
N ALA A 108 1.75 -21.51 -2.58
CA ALA A 108 0.89 -22.68 -2.73
C ALA A 108 0.25 -22.77 -4.12
N VAL A 109 -0.08 -21.62 -4.72
CA VAL A 109 -0.62 -21.55 -6.09
C VAL A 109 0.50 -21.57 -7.15
N GLY A 110 1.74 -21.27 -6.75
CA GLY A 110 2.90 -21.26 -7.63
C GLY A 110 3.00 -20.00 -8.52
N ARG A 111 2.27 -18.93 -8.18
CA ARG A 111 2.28 -17.64 -8.88
C ARG A 111 2.01 -16.49 -7.92
N ALA A 112 2.43 -15.28 -8.27
CA ALA A 112 2.12 -14.08 -7.50
C ALA A 112 0.59 -13.83 -7.50
N TRP A 113 -0.05 -14.11 -6.36
CA TRP A 113 -1.45 -13.76 -6.11
C TRP A 113 -1.56 -12.47 -5.30
N ARG A 114 -0.71 -12.36 -4.28
CA ARG A 114 -0.44 -11.17 -3.48
C ARG A 114 1.07 -11.07 -3.30
N SER A 115 1.62 -9.86 -3.36
CA SER A 115 3.02 -9.58 -3.02
C SER A 115 3.18 -9.48 -1.52
N PHE A 116 4.27 -10.05 -0.99
CA PHE A 116 4.70 -9.79 0.38
C PHE A 116 5.46 -8.46 0.39
N ASP A 117 5.05 -7.51 1.22
CA ASP A 117 5.75 -6.23 1.36
C ASP A 117 6.02 -5.86 2.83
N VAL A 118 7.28 -5.54 3.14
CA VAL A 118 7.69 -5.11 4.49
C VAL A 118 7.14 -3.72 4.82
N ASP A 119 6.93 -2.85 3.83
CA ASP A 119 6.32 -1.54 4.05
C ASP A 119 4.86 -1.68 4.52
N ASP A 120 4.15 -2.70 4.05
CA ASP A 120 2.79 -3.01 4.50
C ASP A 120 2.79 -3.46 5.97
N ILE A 121 3.76 -4.25 6.40
CA ILE A 121 3.95 -4.60 7.81
C ILE A 121 4.17 -3.34 8.65
N LEU A 122 5.04 -2.43 8.19
CA LEU A 122 5.34 -1.19 8.90
C LEU A 122 4.10 -0.30 9.04
N ASN A 123 3.41 -0.02 7.93
CA ASN A 123 2.24 0.85 7.88
C ASN A 123 1.09 0.31 8.73
N ASN A 124 0.81 -0.98 8.61
CA ASN A 124 -0.17 -1.68 9.44
C ASN A 124 0.22 -1.69 10.94
N THR A 125 1.52 -1.78 11.24
CA THR A 125 1.99 -1.67 12.64
C THR A 125 1.75 -0.27 13.18
N VAL A 126 2.06 0.78 12.41
CA VAL A 126 1.83 2.18 12.79
C VAL A 126 0.35 2.42 13.08
N GLY A 127 -0.55 1.94 12.22
CA GLY A 127 -1.99 2.04 12.42
C GLY A 127 -2.47 1.36 13.72
N GLY A 128 -2.04 0.12 13.96
CA GLY A 128 -2.34 -0.59 15.20
C GLY A 128 -1.85 0.15 16.46
N VAL A 129 -0.63 0.71 16.41
CA VAL A 129 -0.05 1.49 17.51
C VAL A 129 -0.80 2.81 17.73
N LEU A 130 -1.21 3.50 16.67
CA LEU A 130 -2.04 4.71 16.75
C LEU A 130 -3.37 4.43 17.45
N GLY A 131 -4.07 3.36 17.07
CA GLY A 131 -5.32 2.96 17.73
C GLY A 131 -5.11 2.63 19.21
N LEU A 132 -4.03 1.92 19.53
CA LEU A 132 -3.69 1.57 20.91
C LEU A 132 -3.38 2.80 21.77
N ALA A 133 -2.65 3.77 21.21
CA ALA A 133 -2.35 5.06 21.84
C ALA A 133 -3.64 5.87 22.07
N ALA A 134 -4.54 5.93 21.08
CA ALA A 134 -5.81 6.63 21.19
C ALA A 134 -6.70 6.06 22.30
N THR A 135 -6.86 4.73 22.38
CA THR A 135 -7.61 4.08 23.46
C THR A 135 -6.94 4.31 24.81
N GLY A 136 -5.60 4.24 24.89
CA GLY A 136 -4.84 4.54 26.10
C GLY A 136 -5.09 5.97 26.60
N ALA A 137 -5.04 6.95 25.71
CA ALA A 137 -5.30 8.35 26.00
C ALA A 137 -6.76 8.58 26.46
N ALA A 138 -7.74 8.02 25.75
CA ALA A 138 -9.15 8.14 26.11
C ALA A 138 -9.44 7.56 27.51
N LEU A 139 -8.85 6.40 27.85
CA LEU A 139 -8.99 5.81 29.18
C LEU A 139 -8.27 6.62 30.28
N ALA A 140 -7.17 7.29 29.94
CA ALA A 140 -6.46 8.17 30.87
C ALA A 140 -7.21 9.49 31.13
N LEU A 141 -7.90 10.03 30.11
CA LEU A 141 -8.72 11.24 30.22
C LEU A 141 -10.04 10.99 30.94
N THR A 142 -10.64 9.80 30.78
CA THR A 142 -11.95 9.46 31.37
C THR A 142 -11.84 8.83 32.76
N GLY A 143 -10.70 8.24 33.11
CA GLY A 143 -10.43 7.72 34.44
C GLY A 143 -9.54 8.67 35.23
N THR A 144 -9.99 9.13 36.40
CA THR A 144 -9.16 9.81 37.41
C THR A 144 -8.07 8.86 37.92
N ARG A 145 -7.04 8.59 37.11
CA ARG A 145 -5.89 7.78 37.53
C ARG A 145 -4.95 8.66 38.33
N ARG A 146 -4.92 8.44 39.66
CA ARG A 146 -3.74 8.78 40.46
C ARG A 146 -2.54 8.10 39.80
N LEU A 147 -1.53 8.88 39.43
CA LEU A 147 -0.27 8.40 38.89
C LEU A 147 0.20 7.19 39.73
N PRO A 148 0.40 6.00 39.14
CA PRO A 148 0.97 4.89 39.87
C PRO A 148 2.38 5.27 40.31
N ALA A 149 2.78 4.79 41.49
CA ALA A 149 4.17 4.85 41.95
C ALA A 149 5.12 4.37 40.84
N LEU A 150 6.26 5.06 40.70
CA LEU A 150 7.27 4.88 39.66
C LEU A 150 7.38 3.42 39.22
N LEU A 151 6.76 3.12 38.08
CA LEU A 151 6.82 1.79 37.49
C LEU A 151 8.28 1.49 37.13
N PRO A 152 8.72 0.22 37.20
CA PRO A 152 10.08 -0.12 36.82
C PRO A 152 10.35 0.23 35.35
N ALA A 153 11.57 0.72 35.05
CA ALA A 153 11.95 1.30 33.75
C ALA A 153 11.59 0.44 32.53
N HIS A 154 11.67 -0.90 32.66
CA HIS A 154 11.31 -1.84 31.59
C HIS A 154 9.84 -1.72 31.12
N ARG A 155 8.93 -1.25 31.98
CA ARG A 155 7.51 -1.03 31.62
C ARG A 155 7.30 0.20 30.75
N PHE A 156 8.27 1.10 30.70
CA PHE A 156 8.26 2.24 29.80
C PHE A 156 8.89 1.93 28.45
N VAL A 157 9.68 0.85 28.32
CA VAL A 157 10.39 0.52 27.07
C VAL A 157 9.42 0.32 25.92
N ALA A 158 8.35 -0.44 26.11
CA ALA A 158 7.38 -0.69 25.03
C ALA A 158 6.59 0.57 24.65
N GLY A 159 6.23 1.39 25.64
CA GLY A 159 5.59 2.69 25.40
C GLY A 159 6.52 3.70 24.71
N ALA A 160 7.79 3.73 25.11
CA ALA A 160 8.82 4.56 24.49
C ALA A 160 9.12 4.08 23.06
N ALA A 161 9.17 2.78 22.81
CA ALA A 161 9.33 2.21 21.47
C ALA A 161 8.14 2.56 20.57
N ALA A 162 6.91 2.44 21.08
CA ALA A 162 5.71 2.87 20.36
C ALA A 162 5.75 4.37 20.04
N ALA A 163 6.08 5.21 21.02
CA ALA A 163 6.20 6.65 20.82
C ALA A 163 7.33 7.01 19.85
N ALA A 164 8.47 6.31 19.92
CA ALA A 164 9.59 6.49 19.01
C ALA A 164 9.22 6.08 17.58
N LEU A 165 8.49 4.97 17.41
CA LEU A 165 7.98 4.53 16.10
C LEU A 165 7.05 5.59 15.49
N LEU A 166 6.06 6.04 16.25
CA LEU A 166 5.12 7.07 15.79
C LEU A 166 5.83 8.40 15.51
N GLY A 167 6.73 8.81 16.40
CA GLY A 167 7.52 10.03 16.24
C GLY A 167 8.44 9.96 15.02
N TRP A 168 9.11 8.82 14.80
CA TRP A 168 9.91 8.59 13.61
C TRP A 168 9.06 8.61 12.35
N ALA A 169 7.94 7.88 12.30
CA ALA A 169 7.06 7.84 11.13
C ALA A 169 6.49 9.22 10.80
N ALA A 170 6.02 9.97 11.80
CA ALA A 170 5.53 11.34 11.61
C ALA A 170 6.64 12.28 11.14
N PHE A 171 7.82 12.22 11.76
CA PHE A 171 8.97 13.02 11.33
C PHE A 171 9.41 12.67 9.91
N ALA A 172 9.47 11.38 9.57
CA ALA A 172 9.84 10.94 8.25
C ALA A 172 8.82 11.38 7.20
N THR A 173 7.53 11.37 7.52
CA THR A 173 6.48 11.90 6.65
C THR A 173 6.63 13.42 6.46
N LEU A 174 6.81 14.18 7.55
CA LEU A 174 6.86 15.65 7.51
C LEU A 174 8.14 16.23 6.89
N VAL A 175 9.27 15.55 7.06
CA VAL A 175 10.58 15.94 6.50
C VAL A 175 10.86 15.20 5.21
N GLY A 176 9.99 14.27 4.82
CA GLY A 176 10.04 13.65 3.52
C GLY A 176 9.71 14.75 2.55
N ALA A 177 10.56 14.99 1.55
CA ALA A 177 9.97 15.48 0.33
C ALA A 177 8.99 14.37 -0.07
N SER A 178 7.68 14.64 0.01
CA SER A 178 6.70 13.80 -0.69
C SER A 178 7.31 13.57 -2.06
N PRO A 179 7.50 12.32 -2.52
CA PRO A 179 7.80 12.11 -3.93
C PRO A 179 6.70 12.87 -4.64
N ALA A 180 7.07 13.94 -5.34
CA ALA A 180 6.14 14.95 -5.84
C ALA A 180 4.87 14.25 -6.32
N ASP A 181 3.79 14.49 -5.58
CA ASP A 181 2.55 13.71 -5.62
C ASP A 181 2.10 13.43 -7.05
N GLY A 182 1.37 12.33 -7.19
CA GLY A 182 0.64 11.87 -8.37
C GLY A 182 -0.40 12.85 -8.97
N ASP A 183 -0.22 14.17 -8.80
CA ASP A 183 -0.99 15.27 -9.40
C ASP A 183 -0.19 16.04 -10.48
N THR A 184 0.99 15.55 -10.87
CA THR A 184 1.83 16.22 -11.89
C THR A 184 1.31 16.10 -13.33
N CYS A 185 0.30 15.27 -13.57
CA CYS A 185 -0.30 15.09 -14.90
C CYS A 185 -1.51 16.01 -15.19
N SER A 186 -1.70 17.05 -14.38
CA SER A 186 -2.89 17.93 -14.47
C SER A 186 -2.84 18.93 -15.63
N HIS A 187 -1.68 19.18 -16.26
CA HIS A 187 -1.51 20.27 -17.24
C HIS A 187 -0.52 19.98 -18.39
N PRO A 188 -0.96 19.34 -19.50
CA PRO A 188 -0.11 19.15 -20.69
C PRO A 188 0.21 20.46 -21.43
N ALA A 189 -0.64 21.48 -21.32
CA ALA A 189 -0.60 22.68 -22.16
C ALA A 189 0.65 23.57 -22.02
N THR A 190 1.50 23.34 -21.01
CA THR A 190 2.69 24.15 -20.73
C THR A 190 4.01 23.44 -21.00
N ARG A 191 3.97 22.20 -21.50
CA ARG A 191 5.14 21.33 -21.65
C ARG A 191 5.34 20.87 -23.09
N PRO A 192 6.57 20.46 -23.48
CA PRO A 192 6.77 19.74 -24.73
C PRO A 192 6.04 18.40 -24.63
N VAL A 193 5.32 18.06 -25.70
CA VAL A 193 4.43 16.91 -25.74
C VAL A 193 4.81 16.00 -26.90
N THR A 194 5.09 14.73 -26.60
CA THR A 194 5.24 13.66 -27.59
C THR A 194 3.85 13.10 -27.92
N ARG A 195 3.50 13.05 -29.21
CA ARG A 195 2.21 12.56 -29.68
C ARG A 195 2.41 11.25 -30.41
N LEU A 196 1.72 10.21 -29.94
CA LEU A 196 1.75 8.88 -30.51
C LEU A 196 0.44 8.62 -31.27
N THR A 197 0.37 7.44 -31.88
CA THR A 197 -0.84 6.93 -32.54
C THR A 197 -2.05 6.91 -31.59
N ASN A 198 -3.27 6.94 -32.16
CA ASN A 198 -4.55 6.82 -31.42
C ASN A 198 -4.80 7.94 -30.38
N GLY A 199 -4.20 9.11 -30.58
CA GLY A 199 -4.39 10.25 -29.69
C GLY A 199 -3.73 10.09 -28.33
N VAL A 200 -2.79 9.14 -28.19
CA VAL A 200 -1.97 8.97 -26.99
C VAL A 200 -0.98 10.13 -26.92
N VAL A 201 -0.89 10.73 -25.74
CA VAL A 201 -0.08 11.93 -25.51
C VAL A 201 0.82 11.72 -24.31
N ALA A 202 2.12 11.95 -24.47
CA ALA A 202 3.10 11.74 -23.42
C ALA A 202 3.92 13.01 -23.16
N TYR A 203 4.20 13.31 -21.89
CA TYR A 203 5.04 14.45 -21.52
C TYR A 203 5.72 14.24 -20.17
N ALA A 204 6.92 14.80 -20.00
CA ALA A 204 7.68 14.66 -18.77
C ALA A 204 7.19 15.59 -17.65
N VAL A 205 7.43 15.18 -16.41
CA VAL A 205 7.21 15.97 -15.20
C VAL A 205 8.50 16.16 -14.39
N ALA A 206 8.41 16.97 -13.34
CA ALA A 206 9.54 17.21 -12.45
C ALA A 206 10.09 15.88 -11.91
N GLY A 207 11.42 15.73 -11.94
CA GLY A 207 12.08 14.48 -11.56
C GLY A 207 12.24 13.46 -12.70
N GLY A 208 11.79 13.77 -13.92
CA GLY A 208 11.96 12.90 -15.08
C GLY A 208 10.86 11.85 -15.24
N SER A 209 9.88 11.82 -14.34
CA SER A 209 8.72 10.95 -14.45
C SER A 209 7.89 11.33 -15.70
N LEU A 210 7.16 10.36 -16.24
CA LEU A 210 6.44 10.47 -17.49
C LEU A 210 4.92 10.41 -17.25
N CYS A 211 4.18 11.34 -17.83
CA CYS A 211 2.71 11.28 -17.88
C CYS A 211 2.28 10.79 -19.26
N VAL A 212 1.40 9.80 -19.29
CA VAL A 212 0.82 9.24 -20.51
C VAL A 212 -0.70 9.38 -20.45
N VAL A 213 -1.26 10.15 -21.37
CA VAL A 213 -2.69 10.43 -21.50
C VAL A 213 -3.24 9.55 -22.63
N THR A 214 -4.21 8.71 -22.31
CA THR A 214 -4.96 7.85 -23.24
C THR A 214 -6.43 8.25 -23.22
N ALA A 215 -7.27 7.58 -24.03
CA ALA A 215 -8.72 7.79 -24.00
C ALA A 215 -9.34 7.38 -22.64
N ASP A 216 -8.74 6.41 -21.96
CA ASP A 216 -9.25 5.82 -20.71
C ASP A 216 -8.79 6.56 -19.45
N GLY A 217 -7.81 7.46 -19.57
CA GLY A 217 -7.31 8.22 -18.43
C GLY A 217 -5.89 8.73 -18.60
N THR A 218 -5.28 9.13 -17.49
CA THR A 218 -3.88 9.57 -17.46
C THR A 218 -3.10 8.75 -16.47
N SER A 219 -2.00 8.15 -16.92
CA SER A 219 -1.09 7.34 -16.11
C SER A 219 0.17 8.16 -15.81
N SER A 220 0.62 8.14 -14.56
CA SER A 220 1.93 8.66 -14.17
C SER A 220 2.92 7.51 -14.02
N VAL A 221 4.13 7.68 -14.54
CA VAL A 221 5.17 6.65 -14.61
C VAL A 221 6.47 7.22 -14.02
N PRO A 222 6.97 6.68 -12.89
CA PRO A 222 8.23 7.13 -12.30
C PRO A 222 9.42 7.03 -13.26
N ALA A 223 10.39 7.96 -13.16
CA ALA A 223 11.57 8.01 -14.04
C ALA A 223 12.43 6.74 -14.00
N ASP A 224 12.39 6.02 -12.88
CA ASP A 224 13.10 4.77 -12.60
C ASP A 224 12.24 3.53 -12.86
N SER A 225 11.14 3.66 -13.61
CA SER A 225 10.32 2.51 -14.02
C SER A 225 11.03 1.61 -15.03
N GLU A 226 11.03 0.31 -14.76
CA GLU A 226 11.42 -0.73 -15.73
C GLU A 226 10.47 -0.74 -16.95
N PRO A 227 10.89 -1.31 -18.09
CA PRO A 227 10.02 -1.49 -19.25
C PRO A 227 8.72 -2.20 -18.86
N THR A 228 7.58 -1.56 -19.13
CA THR A 228 6.29 -2.06 -18.70
C THR A 228 5.16 -1.62 -19.64
N VAL A 229 4.10 -2.42 -19.69
CA VAL A 229 2.87 -2.11 -20.42
C VAL A 229 1.94 -1.38 -19.46
N LEU A 230 1.51 -0.18 -19.84
CA LEU A 230 0.65 0.67 -19.01
C LEU A 230 -0.82 0.30 -19.17
N SER A 231 -1.25 0.10 -20.41
CA SER A 231 -2.63 -0.24 -20.75
C SER A 231 -2.66 -1.02 -22.05
N TYR A 232 -3.62 -1.93 -22.18
CA TYR A 232 -3.94 -2.58 -23.45
C TYR A 232 -5.42 -2.89 -23.52
N GLU A 233 -5.96 -2.84 -24.72
CA GLU A 233 -7.33 -3.21 -25.04
C GLU A 233 -7.32 -4.52 -25.82
N SER A 234 -8.21 -5.44 -25.47
CA SER A 234 -8.32 -6.75 -26.10
C SER A 234 -9.74 -7.04 -26.56
N ASP A 235 -9.88 -7.56 -27.78
CA ASP A 235 -11.12 -8.14 -28.30
C ASP A 235 -10.95 -9.67 -28.41
N GLY A 236 -11.51 -10.39 -27.42
CA GLY A 236 -11.27 -11.82 -27.26
C GLY A 236 -9.78 -12.12 -27.01
N ASP A 237 -9.18 -12.92 -27.88
CA ASP A 237 -7.76 -13.31 -27.82
C ASP A 237 -6.83 -12.32 -28.56
N SER A 238 -7.35 -11.25 -29.15
CA SER A 238 -6.57 -10.29 -29.95
C SER A 238 -6.36 -8.96 -29.22
N VAL A 239 -5.11 -8.49 -29.15
CA VAL A 239 -4.78 -7.14 -28.64
C VAL A 239 -5.09 -6.12 -29.74
N VAL A 240 -5.98 -5.17 -29.44
CA VAL A 240 -6.46 -4.15 -30.38
C VAL A 240 -5.63 -2.87 -30.27
N SER A 241 -5.27 -2.49 -29.05
CA SER A 241 -4.41 -1.35 -28.77
C SER A 241 -3.55 -1.62 -27.53
N ALA A 242 -2.35 -1.07 -27.47
CA ALA A 242 -1.51 -1.15 -26.29
C ALA A 242 -0.62 0.08 -26.16
N VAL A 243 -0.32 0.47 -24.92
CA VAL A 243 0.55 1.59 -24.60
C VAL A 243 1.52 1.13 -23.53
N GLY A 244 2.80 1.47 -23.71
CA GLY A 244 3.83 1.10 -22.75
C GLY A 244 5.00 2.04 -22.76
N VAL A 245 5.90 1.78 -21.82
CA VAL A 245 7.16 2.51 -21.66
C VAL A 245 8.33 1.54 -21.73
N THR A 246 9.47 2.05 -22.11
CA THR A 246 10.73 1.28 -22.17
C THR A 246 11.90 2.22 -21.93
N ARG A 247 13.11 1.68 -21.91
CA ARG A 247 14.34 2.46 -21.82
C ARG A 247 15.19 2.35 -23.09
N PRO A 248 16.07 3.33 -23.34
CA PRO A 248 17.01 3.24 -24.46
C PRO A 248 17.96 2.04 -24.40
N ASP A 249 18.24 1.51 -23.20
CA ASP A 249 19.20 0.43 -22.93
C ASP A 249 18.57 -0.96 -22.77
N SER A 250 17.23 -1.06 -22.68
CA SER A 250 16.51 -2.32 -22.42
C SER A 250 16.28 -3.23 -23.63
N GLY A 251 16.87 -2.91 -24.80
CA GLY A 251 16.69 -3.68 -26.03
C GLY A 251 15.39 -3.37 -26.77
N PRO A 252 15.05 -4.15 -27.82
CA PRO A 252 13.88 -3.89 -28.65
C PRO A 252 12.59 -4.09 -27.84
N ALA A 253 11.73 -3.07 -27.83
CA ALA A 253 10.43 -3.14 -27.20
C ALA A 253 9.45 -3.99 -28.03
N VAL A 254 8.57 -4.70 -27.35
CA VAL A 254 7.59 -5.62 -27.94
C VAL A 254 6.24 -5.40 -27.27
N ALA A 255 5.17 -5.36 -28.05
CA ALA A 255 3.80 -5.28 -27.55
C ALA A 255 3.33 -6.62 -26.94
N PRO A 256 2.22 -6.65 -26.19
CA PRO A 256 1.72 -7.89 -25.57
C PRO A 256 1.40 -9.02 -26.55
N ASP A 257 1.11 -8.68 -27.81
CA ASP A 257 0.86 -9.63 -28.91
C ASP A 257 2.16 -10.15 -29.58
N GLY A 258 3.33 -9.75 -29.09
CA GLY A 258 4.62 -10.13 -29.66
C GLY A 258 5.06 -9.28 -30.85
N SER A 259 4.30 -8.25 -31.25
CA SER A 259 4.67 -7.38 -32.36
C SER A 259 5.77 -6.38 -31.96
N PRO A 260 6.73 -6.08 -32.87
CA PRO A 260 7.75 -5.08 -32.60
C PRO A 260 7.13 -3.68 -32.56
N VAL A 261 7.55 -2.86 -31.59
CA VAL A 261 7.08 -1.48 -31.46
C VAL A 261 8.23 -0.50 -31.64
N HIS A 262 7.89 0.73 -32.00
CA HIS A 262 8.85 1.82 -32.16
C HIS A 262 8.68 2.83 -31.03
N PRO A 263 9.54 2.79 -30.00
CA PRO A 263 9.49 3.75 -28.91
C PRO A 263 9.93 5.14 -29.36
N GLU A 264 9.17 6.14 -28.94
CA GLU A 264 9.46 7.55 -29.14
C GLU A 264 10.04 8.18 -27.86
N PRO A 265 11.04 9.06 -27.97
CA PRO A 265 11.58 9.78 -26.83
C PRO A 265 10.60 10.83 -26.31
N VAL A 266 10.66 11.09 -25.01
CA VAL A 266 9.91 12.17 -24.37
C VAL A 266 10.88 13.17 -23.75
N ASP A 267 10.82 14.41 -24.22
CA ASP A 267 11.70 15.47 -23.77
C ASP A 267 11.59 15.69 -22.26
N GLY A 268 12.71 15.51 -21.56
CA GLY A 268 12.78 15.66 -20.11
C GLY A 268 12.53 14.38 -19.31
N SER A 269 12.35 13.22 -19.95
CA SER A 269 12.28 11.90 -19.29
C SER A 269 13.41 10.97 -19.76
N PRO A 270 13.95 10.09 -18.91
CA PRO A 270 14.85 9.02 -19.35
C PRO A 270 14.11 7.85 -20.02
N LEU A 271 12.77 7.85 -20.01
CA LEU A 271 11.94 6.81 -20.59
C LEU A 271 11.57 7.12 -22.05
N LEU A 272 11.36 6.05 -22.80
CA LEU A 272 10.75 6.07 -24.12
C LEU A 272 9.31 5.54 -24.00
N VAL A 273 8.40 6.08 -24.81
CA VAL A 273 6.98 5.69 -24.83
C VAL A 273 6.64 5.05 -26.17
N TRP A 274 5.78 4.04 -26.18
CA TRP A 274 5.31 3.41 -27.41
C TRP A 274 3.81 3.15 -27.32
N ALA A 275 3.16 3.12 -28.49
CA ALA A 275 1.75 2.78 -28.60
C ALA A 275 1.48 1.98 -29.89
N THR A 276 0.55 1.04 -29.82
CA THR A 276 0.08 0.21 -30.93
C THR A 276 -1.45 0.26 -31.03
N GLY A 277 -1.97 -0.18 -32.17
CA GLY A 277 -3.40 -0.20 -32.49
C GLY A 277 -3.80 0.81 -33.56
N ARG A 278 -5.02 0.69 -34.08
CA ARG A 278 -5.66 1.63 -35.02
C ARG A 278 -6.68 2.53 -34.35
#